data_AF-A0A914QGV7-F1
#
_entry.id   AF-A0A914QGV7-F1
#
_cell.length_a   1.000
_cell.length_b   1.000
_cell.length_c   1.000
_cell.angle_alpha   90.00
_cell.angle_beta   90.00
_cell.angle_gamma   90.00
#
_symmetry.space_group_name_H-M   'P 1'
#
loop_
_entity.id
_entity.type
_entity.pdbx_description
1 polymer ?
#
loop_
_entity_poly.entity_id
_entity_poly.type
_entity_poly.pdbx_seq_one_letter_code
_entity_poly.pdbx_strand_id
1 'polypeptide(L)'
;MNAVFTVSGHSAGAYLAASAVSNLEDPRRIKQVILISGIYELGEFAQTSEGRNIHDTFLKNLKESDAEELNICPKKLANAMYRRRVTIFIAENDSPKFHQQADNLQKAIIEAAGQAVECEKLLIRDDDHFSIIQNMQDRSCDPARHLLRRLRFF
;
A
#
# COMPACT_ATOMS: atom_id res chain seq x y z
N MET A 1 -15.64 -9.52 -18.02
CA MET A 1 -14.46 -8.75 -18.47
C MET A 1 -13.25 -9.26 -17.72
N ASN A 2 -12.14 -9.53 -18.40
CA ASN A 2 -10.91 -9.97 -17.74
C ASN A 2 -10.25 -8.75 -17.07
N ALA A 3 -9.87 -8.88 -15.81
CA ALA A 3 -9.04 -7.87 -15.14
C ALA A 3 -7.65 -7.85 -15.80
N VAL A 4 -7.13 -6.65 -16.09
CA VAL A 4 -5.95 -6.48 -16.97
C VAL A 4 -4.83 -5.70 -16.28
N PHE A 5 -5.16 -4.82 -15.34
CA PHE A 5 -4.19 -3.88 -14.78
C PHE A 5 -3.75 -4.28 -13.37
N THR A 6 -2.47 -4.09 -13.09
CA THR A 6 -1.94 -4.04 -11.74
C THR A 6 -1.63 -2.60 -11.42
N VAL A 7 -2.10 -2.11 -10.27
CA VAL A 7 -1.76 -0.78 -9.75
C VAL A 7 -0.72 -0.98 -8.66
N SER A 8 0.34 -0.18 -8.68
CA SER A 8 1.36 -0.23 -7.63
C SER A 8 1.85 1.16 -7.30
N GLY A 9 2.36 1.32 -6.08
CA GLY A 9 3.05 2.52 -5.67
C GLY A 9 3.97 2.24 -4.48
N HIS A 10 4.94 3.13 -4.31
CA HIS A 10 5.93 3.09 -3.24
C HIS A 10 5.73 4.26 -2.28
N SER A 11 5.85 4.04 -0.97
CA SER A 11 5.74 5.10 0.04
C SER A 11 4.43 5.88 -0.10
N ALA A 12 4.46 7.19 -0.28
CA ALA A 12 3.28 8.00 -0.58
C ALA A 12 2.54 7.55 -1.86
N GLY A 13 3.25 6.97 -2.83
CA GLY A 13 2.63 6.35 -4.00
C GLY A 13 1.80 5.11 -3.65
N ALA A 14 2.17 4.35 -2.61
CA ALA A 14 1.38 3.21 -2.15
C ALA A 14 0.05 3.68 -1.55
N TYR A 15 0.08 4.76 -0.74
CA TYR A 15 -1.13 5.45 -0.29
C TYR A 15 -2.02 5.86 -1.47
N LEU A 16 -1.46 6.56 -2.45
CA LEU A 16 -2.20 7.03 -3.61
C LEU A 16 -2.78 5.88 -4.44
N ALA A 17 -2.04 4.79 -4.62
CA ALA A 17 -2.52 3.59 -5.30
C ALA A 17 -3.71 2.96 -4.58
N ALA A 18 -3.62 2.78 -3.26
CA ALA A 18 -4.71 2.25 -2.44
C ALA A 18 -5.94 3.19 -2.47
N SER A 19 -5.73 4.49 -2.31
CA SER A 19 -6.78 5.50 -2.31
C SER A 19 -7.48 5.60 -3.67
N ALA A 20 -6.70 5.65 -4.76
CA ALA A 20 -7.24 5.70 -6.11
C ALA A 20 -8.12 4.48 -6.40
N VAL A 21 -7.61 3.27 -6.16
CA VAL A 21 -8.37 2.03 -6.40
C VAL A 21 -9.63 1.96 -5.53
N SER A 22 -9.56 2.39 -4.28
CA SER A 22 -10.71 2.44 -3.36
C SER A 22 -11.83 3.36 -3.82
N ASN A 23 -11.52 4.36 -4.65
CA ASN A 23 -12.47 5.38 -5.11
C ASN A 23 -12.74 5.31 -6.63
N LEU A 24 -12.25 4.29 -7.33
CA LEU A 24 -12.65 4.06 -8.73
C LEU A 24 -14.15 3.73 -8.80
N GLU A 25 -14.86 4.40 -9.71
CA GLU A 25 -16.26 4.06 -10.02
C GLU A 25 -16.39 2.60 -10.51
N ASP A 26 -15.40 2.13 -11.27
CA ASP A 26 -15.35 0.76 -11.78
C ASP A 26 -13.95 0.13 -11.62
N PRO A 27 -13.67 -0.57 -10.50
CA PRO A 27 -12.40 -1.24 -10.28
C PRO A 27 -12.30 -2.60 -11.00
N ARG A 28 -13.28 -3.00 -11.83
CA ARG A 28 -13.32 -4.37 -12.41
C ARG A 28 -12.15 -4.74 -13.30
N ARG A 29 -11.46 -3.74 -13.86
CA ARG A 29 -10.26 -3.96 -14.69
C ARG A 29 -8.98 -4.08 -13.87
N ILE A 30 -9.02 -3.79 -12.57
CA ILE A 30 -7.88 -3.94 -11.68
C ILE A 30 -7.82 -5.39 -11.21
N LYS A 31 -6.73 -6.06 -11.52
CA LYS A 31 -6.45 -7.45 -11.13
C LYS A 31 -5.85 -7.51 -9.73
N GLN A 32 -4.95 -6.59 -9.45
CA GLN A 32 -4.18 -6.58 -8.23
C GLN A 32 -3.72 -5.17 -7.87
N VAL A 33 -3.57 -4.92 -6.57
CA VAL A 33 -2.82 -3.77 -6.06
C VAL A 33 -1.56 -4.26 -5.35
N ILE A 34 -0.42 -3.63 -5.63
CA ILE A 34 0.87 -3.89 -4.97
C ILE A 34 1.31 -2.63 -4.23
N LEU A 35 1.30 -2.67 -2.91
CA LEU A 35 1.60 -1.54 -2.05
C LEU A 35 2.99 -1.74 -1.43
N ILE A 36 3.96 -0.89 -1.77
CA ILE A 36 5.37 -1.10 -1.39
C ILE A 36 5.77 -0.06 -0.35
N SER A 37 6.15 -0.51 0.84
CA SER A 37 6.61 0.33 1.97
C SER A 37 5.73 1.57 2.16
N GLY A 38 4.42 1.36 2.21
CA GLY A 38 3.41 2.43 2.20
C GLY A 38 3.08 3.00 3.57
N ILE A 39 2.50 4.20 3.58
CA ILE A 39 1.89 4.85 4.74
C ILE A 39 0.40 4.98 4.46
N TYR A 40 -0.45 4.49 5.34
CA TYR A 40 -1.90 4.41 5.16
C TYR A 40 -2.67 5.21 6.21
N GLU A 41 -2.01 5.51 7.34
CA GLU A 41 -2.52 6.36 8.41
C GLU A 41 -1.64 7.63 8.48
N LEU A 42 -2.19 8.75 8.02
CA LEU A 42 -1.46 10.01 7.84
C LEU A 42 -1.44 10.89 9.10
N GLY A 43 -2.39 10.69 10.03
CA GLY A 43 -2.46 11.43 11.29
C GLY A 43 -1.17 11.33 12.11
N GLU A 44 -0.53 10.17 12.12
CA GLU A 44 0.73 9.95 12.86
C GLU A 44 1.97 10.34 12.03
N PHE A 45 1.87 10.34 10.71
CA PHE A 45 2.97 10.76 9.83
C PHE A 45 3.29 12.24 10.00
N ALA A 46 2.28 13.06 10.26
CA ALA A 46 2.39 14.50 10.50
C ALA A 46 3.43 14.90 11.57
N GLN A 47 3.77 13.99 12.48
CA GLN A 47 4.71 14.25 13.58
C GLN A 47 6.19 14.01 13.21
N THR A 48 6.47 13.39 12.06
CA THR A 48 7.84 13.12 11.55
C THR A 48 8.47 14.35 10.88
N SER A 49 9.78 14.39 10.62
CA SER A 49 10.43 15.51 9.92
C SER A 49 9.87 15.72 8.51
N GLU A 50 9.59 14.62 7.81
CA GLU A 50 9.09 14.58 6.45
C GLU A 50 7.59 14.92 6.43
N GLY A 51 6.85 14.38 7.39
CA GLY A 51 5.45 14.70 7.59
C GLY A 51 5.21 16.10 8.13
N ARG A 52 6.17 16.73 8.82
CA ARG A 52 6.09 18.14 9.23
C ARG A 52 6.06 19.09 8.04
N ASN A 53 6.77 18.82 6.95
CA ASN A 53 6.67 19.64 5.74
C ASN A 53 5.31 19.50 5.06
N ILE A 54 4.76 18.28 5.00
CA ILE A 54 3.38 18.04 4.52
C ILE A 54 2.38 18.67 5.49
N HIS A 55 2.64 18.60 6.79
CA HIS A 55 1.81 19.18 7.82
C HIS A 55 1.79 20.70 7.70
N ASP A 56 2.94 21.35 7.68
CA ASP A 56 3.07 22.80 7.61
C ASP A 56 2.47 23.41 6.34
N THR A 57 2.40 22.66 5.24
CA THR A 57 1.90 23.14 3.95
C THR A 57 0.45 22.69 3.66
N PHE A 58 0.05 21.50 4.12
CA PHE A 58 -1.22 20.85 3.75
C PHE A 58 -2.08 20.48 4.96
N LEU A 59 -1.49 19.93 6.03
CA LEU A 59 -2.26 19.48 7.22
C LEU A 59 -2.44 20.54 8.31
N LYS A 60 -1.78 21.70 8.24
CA LYS A 60 -1.86 22.80 9.22
C LYS A 60 -3.26 23.40 9.32
N ASN A 61 -4.05 23.22 8.25
CA ASN A 61 -5.43 23.66 8.13
C ASN A 61 -6.44 22.52 8.30
N LEU A 62 -5.98 21.28 8.47
CA LEU A 62 -6.81 20.11 8.68
C LEU A 62 -6.92 19.85 10.18
N LYS A 63 -8.13 19.80 10.69
CA LYS A 63 -8.37 19.36 12.07
C LYS A 63 -7.92 17.91 12.20
N GLU A 64 -7.62 17.46 13.42
CA GLU A 64 -7.27 16.06 13.69
C GLU A 64 -8.33 15.08 13.14
N SER A 65 -9.61 15.48 13.17
CA SER A 65 -10.73 14.78 12.52
C SER A 65 -10.56 14.63 11.00
N ASP A 66 -9.99 15.63 10.35
CA ASP A 66 -9.83 15.66 8.90
C ASP A 66 -8.59 14.85 8.47
N ALA A 67 -7.60 14.69 9.35
CA ALA A 67 -6.46 13.80 9.13
C ALA A 67 -6.87 12.32 9.17
N GLU A 68 -7.86 11.95 10.00
CA GLU A 68 -8.46 10.62 9.99
C GLU A 68 -9.24 10.35 8.70
N GLU A 69 -9.92 11.36 8.13
CA GLU A 69 -10.58 11.25 6.82
C GLU A 69 -9.60 11.00 5.68
N LEU A 70 -8.34 11.42 5.85
CA LEU A 70 -7.27 11.15 4.90
C LEU A 70 -6.66 9.75 5.06
N ASN A 71 -7.00 8.98 6.09
CA ASN A 71 -6.52 7.60 6.19
C ASN A 71 -7.16 6.73 5.10
N ILE A 72 -6.44 5.68 4.68
CA ILE A 72 -7.04 4.68 3.80
C ILE A 72 -8.19 4.00 4.54
N CYS A 73 -9.38 3.98 3.95
CA CYS A 73 -10.50 3.18 4.44
C CYS A 73 -10.33 1.72 3.98
N PRO A 74 -9.95 0.76 4.85
CA PRO A 74 -9.64 -0.60 4.42
C PRO A 74 -10.85 -1.32 3.85
N LYS A 75 -12.05 -0.99 4.34
CA LYS A 75 -13.33 -1.52 3.82
C LYS A 75 -13.60 -1.10 2.37
N LYS A 76 -13.31 0.15 1.99
CA LYS A 76 -13.44 0.60 0.59
C LYS A 76 -12.47 -0.14 -0.31
N LEU A 77 -11.21 -0.26 0.10
CA LEU A 77 -10.19 -1.00 -0.65
C LEU A 77 -10.59 -2.47 -0.81
N ALA A 78 -11.04 -3.11 0.27
CA ALA A 78 -11.45 -4.50 0.26
C ALA A 78 -12.66 -4.74 -0.67
N ASN A 79 -13.65 -3.83 -0.67
CA ASN A 79 -14.78 -3.88 -1.60
C ASN A 79 -14.32 -3.71 -3.06
N ALA A 80 -13.45 -2.74 -3.34
CA ALA A 80 -12.90 -2.50 -4.68
C ALA A 80 -12.11 -3.71 -5.20
N MET A 81 -11.48 -4.46 -4.28
CA MET A 81 -10.65 -5.62 -4.58
C MET A 81 -11.34 -6.97 -4.31
N TYR A 82 -12.68 -6.99 -4.23
CA TYR A 82 -13.44 -8.23 -4.06
C TYR A 82 -13.09 -9.28 -5.14
N ARG A 83 -12.72 -10.47 -4.67
CA ARG A 83 -12.20 -11.64 -5.43
C ARG A 83 -10.94 -11.34 -6.26
N ARG A 84 -10.16 -10.36 -5.83
CA ARG A 84 -8.88 -9.93 -6.41
C ARG A 84 -7.82 -9.89 -5.33
N ARG A 85 -6.61 -9.46 -5.69
CA ARG A 85 -5.43 -9.51 -4.82
C ARG A 85 -4.98 -8.14 -4.32
N VAL A 86 -4.61 -8.07 -3.05
CA VAL A 86 -3.82 -6.99 -2.48
C VAL A 86 -2.53 -7.59 -1.92
N THR A 87 -1.40 -7.07 -2.39
CA THR A 87 -0.08 -7.52 -1.92
C THR A 87 0.63 -6.32 -1.31
N ILE A 88 1.08 -6.47 -0.07
CA ILE A 88 1.82 -5.44 0.66
C ILE A 88 3.27 -5.91 0.74
N PHE A 89 4.19 -5.17 0.14
CA PHE A 89 5.63 -5.36 0.31
C PHE A 89 6.12 -4.43 1.42
N ILE A 90 6.94 -4.96 2.31
CA ILE A 90 7.60 -4.19 3.38
C ILE A 90 9.09 -4.57 3.39
N ALA A 91 9.98 -3.59 3.42
CA ALA A 91 11.41 -3.84 3.49
C ALA A 91 11.80 -4.24 4.92
N GLU A 92 12.76 -5.14 5.08
CA GLU A 92 13.24 -5.58 6.39
C GLU A 92 13.73 -4.41 7.24
N ASN A 93 14.49 -3.51 6.62
CA ASN A 93 15.10 -2.37 7.29
C ASN A 93 14.23 -1.10 7.25
N ASP A 94 12.94 -1.23 6.90
CA ASP A 94 11.99 -0.14 7.09
C ASP A 94 11.81 0.20 8.58
N SER A 95 11.42 1.46 8.85
CA SER A 95 11.17 1.88 10.24
C SER A 95 10.03 1.06 10.87
N PRO A 96 10.02 0.89 12.21
CA PRO A 96 8.95 0.15 12.89
C PRO A 96 7.54 0.64 12.56
N LYS A 97 7.40 1.93 12.18
CA LYS A 97 6.12 2.51 11.82
C LYS A 97 5.57 1.98 10.49
N PHE A 98 6.42 1.80 9.48
CA PHE A 98 6.01 1.20 8.22
C PHE A 98 5.59 -0.26 8.41
N HIS A 99 6.33 -1.02 9.22
CA HIS A 99 5.94 -2.39 9.59
C HIS A 99 4.58 -2.42 10.27
N GLN A 100 4.36 -1.56 11.26
CA GLN A 100 3.09 -1.44 11.97
C GLN A 100 1.93 -1.10 11.03
N GLN A 101 2.09 -0.11 10.14
CA GLN A 101 1.02 0.27 9.22
C GLN A 101 0.75 -0.80 8.15
N ALA A 102 1.76 -1.53 7.70
CA ALA A 102 1.58 -2.69 6.82
C ALA A 102 0.76 -3.80 7.50
N ASP A 103 1.04 -4.09 8.77
CA ASP A 103 0.29 -5.07 9.58
C ASP A 103 -1.16 -4.63 9.83
N ASN A 104 -1.35 -3.39 10.25
CA ASN A 104 -2.68 -2.82 10.50
C ASN A 104 -3.54 -2.87 9.23
N LEU A 105 -3.00 -2.45 8.09
CA LEU A 105 -3.74 -2.48 6.83
C LEU A 105 -4.12 -3.91 6.43
N GLN A 106 -3.16 -4.86 6.49
CA GLN A 106 -3.43 -6.25 6.14
C GLN A 106 -4.56 -6.82 7.01
N LYS A 107 -4.45 -6.64 8.32
CA LYS A 107 -5.44 -7.09 9.29
C LYS A 107 -6.81 -6.49 9.00
N ALA A 108 -6.89 -5.17 8.80
CA ALA A 108 -8.15 -4.49 8.54
C ALA A 108 -8.82 -4.90 7.22
N ILE A 109 -8.04 -5.21 6.16
CA ILE A 109 -8.59 -5.75 4.91
C ILE A 109 -9.18 -7.14 5.14
N ILE A 110 -8.45 -8.00 5.85
CA ILE A 110 -8.90 -9.37 6.18
C ILE A 110 -10.16 -9.33 7.05
N GLU A 111 -10.22 -8.44 8.05
CA GLU A 111 -11.41 -8.26 8.88
C GLU A 111 -12.61 -7.74 8.08
N ALA A 112 -12.39 -6.83 7.12
CA ALA A 112 -13.46 -6.24 6.33
C ALA A 112 -14.06 -7.19 5.27
N ALA A 113 -13.26 -8.07 4.68
CA ALA A 113 -13.71 -8.92 3.56
C ALA A 113 -13.53 -10.44 3.76
N GLY A 114 -12.93 -10.87 4.88
CA GLY A 114 -12.60 -12.26 5.12
C GLY A 114 -11.75 -12.84 3.98
N GLN A 115 -12.15 -14.02 3.50
CA GLN A 115 -11.48 -14.70 2.38
C GLN A 115 -11.87 -14.17 1.00
N ALA A 116 -12.71 -13.14 0.92
CA ALA A 116 -13.14 -12.60 -0.37
C ALA A 116 -12.04 -11.78 -1.07
N VAL A 117 -11.00 -11.36 -0.36
CA VAL A 117 -9.83 -10.67 -0.92
C VAL A 117 -8.60 -11.50 -0.62
N GLU A 118 -7.77 -11.80 -1.63
CA GLU A 118 -6.47 -12.43 -1.42
C GLU A 118 -5.50 -11.34 -0.94
N CYS A 119 -5.35 -11.20 0.37
CA CYS A 119 -4.49 -10.19 0.99
C CYS A 119 -3.25 -10.83 1.62
N GLU A 120 -2.06 -10.42 1.18
CA GLU A 120 -0.79 -10.92 1.69
C GLU A 120 0.17 -9.78 2.02
N LYS A 121 1.00 -9.97 3.05
CA LYS A 121 2.15 -9.14 3.35
C LYS A 121 3.42 -9.95 3.11
N LEU A 122 4.37 -9.38 2.38
CA LEU A 122 5.68 -9.99 2.10
C LEU A 122 6.77 -9.10 2.66
N LEU A 123 7.60 -9.68 3.53
CA LEU A 123 8.84 -9.07 4.00
C LEU A 123 9.94 -9.29 2.96
N ILE A 124 10.55 -8.21 2.49
CA ILE A 124 11.65 -8.23 1.54
C ILE A 124 12.95 -8.04 2.33
N ARG A 125 13.80 -9.06 2.32
CA ARG A 125 15.03 -9.12 3.12
C ARG A 125 16.12 -8.26 2.53
N ASP A 126 17.04 -7.83 3.39
CA ASP A 126 18.26 -7.10 3.04
C ASP A 126 18.02 -5.75 2.31
N ASP A 127 16.77 -5.28 2.31
CA ASP A 127 16.37 -4.02 1.71
C ASP A 127 15.92 -3.01 2.77
N ASP A 128 16.09 -1.73 2.45
CA ASP A 128 15.51 -0.58 3.15
C ASP A 128 14.40 0.06 2.31
N HIS A 129 13.84 1.16 2.84
CA HIS A 129 12.73 1.90 2.24
C HIS A 129 12.97 2.27 0.78
N PHE A 130 14.21 2.54 0.37
CA PHE A 130 14.55 2.96 -0.99
C PHE A 130 15.12 1.82 -1.83
N SER A 131 15.99 1.00 -1.24
CA SER A 131 16.66 -0.07 -1.96
C SER A 131 15.66 -1.11 -2.48
N ILE A 132 14.54 -1.33 -1.78
CA ILE A 132 13.44 -2.20 -2.23
C ILE A 132 12.94 -1.86 -3.64
N ILE A 133 13.01 -0.60 -4.06
CA ILE A 133 12.67 -0.17 -5.43
C ILE A 133 13.92 -0.10 -6.31
N GLN A 134 15.02 0.45 -5.82
CA GLN A 134 16.24 0.63 -6.63
C GLN A 134 16.79 -0.71 -7.12
N ASN A 135 16.78 -1.73 -6.27
CA ASN A 135 17.25 -3.06 -6.59
C ASN A 135 16.35 -3.78 -7.61
N MET A 136 15.09 -3.37 -7.80
CA MET A 136 14.18 -3.99 -8.78
C MET A 136 14.67 -3.88 -10.24
N GLN A 137 15.65 -3.02 -10.52
CA GLN A 137 16.33 -2.96 -11.82
C GLN A 137 17.04 -4.28 -12.15
N ASP A 138 17.60 -4.93 -11.13
CA ASP A 138 18.13 -6.29 -11.25
C ASP A 138 16.99 -7.30 -11.07
N ARG A 139 16.63 -7.98 -12.16
CA ARG A 139 15.57 -9.00 -12.16
C ARG A 139 15.88 -10.21 -11.27
N SER A 140 17.15 -10.37 -10.89
CA SER A 140 17.61 -11.45 -10.03
C SER A 140 17.53 -11.11 -8.55
N CYS A 141 17.27 -9.85 -8.17
CA CYS A 141 17.07 -9.49 -6.77
C CYS A 141 15.73 -10.02 -6.22
N ASP A 142 15.63 -10.11 -4.90
CA ASP A 142 14.42 -10.57 -4.22
C ASP A 142 13.18 -9.69 -4.52
N PRO A 143 13.23 -8.34 -4.41
CA PRO A 143 12.11 -7.48 -4.77
C PRO A 143 11.57 -7.75 -6.18
N ALA A 144 12.45 -7.84 -7.18
CA ALA A 144 12.06 -8.08 -8.56
C ALA A 144 11.47 -9.47 -8.76
N ARG A 145 12.05 -10.50 -8.13
CA ARG A 145 11.50 -11.87 -8.18
C ARG A 145 10.11 -11.93 -7.56
N HIS A 146 9.89 -11.30 -6.41
CA HIS A 146 8.58 -11.22 -5.77
C HIS A 146 7.56 -10.48 -6.66
N LEU A 147 7.94 -9.30 -7.18
CA LEU A 147 7.08 -8.54 -8.10
C LEU A 147 6.72 -9.36 -9.36
N LEU A 148 7.72 -9.94 -10.03
CA LEU A 148 7.52 -10.72 -11.25
C LEU A 148 6.62 -11.95 -11.00
N ARG A 149 6.77 -12.65 -9.88
CA ARG A 149 5.86 -13.75 -9.50
C ARG A 149 4.41 -13.29 -9.38
N ARG A 150 4.17 -12.06 -8.91
CA ARG A 150 2.80 -11.51 -8.83
C ARG A 150 2.25 -11.06 -10.18
N LEU A 151 3.11 -10.53 -11.05
CA LEU A 151 2.71 -10.13 -12.39
C LEU A 151 2.46 -11.33 -13.33
N ARG A 152 3.23 -12.41 -13.18
CA ARG A 152 3.28 -13.57 -14.10
C ARG A 152 2.18 -14.62 -13.94
N PHE A 153 1.14 -14.40 -13.15
CA PHE A 153 -0.03 -15.29 -13.19
C PHE A 153 -0.88 -15.01 -14.45
N PHE A 154 -0.35 -15.38 -15.61
CA PHE A 154 -0.96 -15.95 -16.82
C PHE A 154 0.18 -16.33 -17.78
#